data_AF-A0A9W5UYQ7-F1
#
_entry.id   AF-A0A9W5UYQ7-F1
#
_cell.length_a   1.000
_cell.length_b   1.000
_cell.length_c   1.000
_cell.angle_alpha   90.00
_cell.angle_beta   90.00
_cell.angle_gamma   90.00
#
_symmetry.space_group_name_H-M   'P 1'
#
loop_
_entity.id
_entity.type
_entity.pdbx_description
1 polymer ?
#
loop_
_entity_poly.entity_id
_entity_poly.type
_entity_poly.pdbx_seq_one_letter_code
_entity_poly.pdbx_strand_id
1 'polypeptide(L)'
;MLKPIPPCFLVQNSTPPIPVNPVISECPCELTCTDVCGNILLNNQISELKIWKKTFCSKGTITITIFNSSISTNPIKVLAIEENNELHDFFVPSGNTLSRTIDDIKTVIVSSNCKGIVQGTFCLEVCHFIQNKQENKKHNY
;
A
#
# COMPACT_ATOMS: atom_id res chain seq x y z
N MET A 1 7.70 -86.94 9.83
CA MET A 1 7.72 -85.78 10.74
C MET A 1 6.34 -85.12 10.63
N LEU A 2 5.43 -85.26 11.62
CA LEU A 2 5.17 -84.36 12.78
C LEU A 2 4.87 -82.91 12.32
N LYS A 3 3.81 -82.16 12.68
CA LYS A 3 2.63 -82.23 13.59
C LYS A 3 1.65 -81.05 13.19
N PRO A 4 0.43 -80.93 13.76
CA PRO A 4 -0.69 -80.08 13.27
C PRO A 4 -0.78 -78.61 13.77
N ILE A 5 -1.80 -77.89 13.25
CA ILE A 5 -2.25 -76.46 13.29
C ILE A 5 -2.20 -75.73 14.66
N PRO A 6 -2.10 -74.38 14.69
CA PRO A 6 -3.13 -73.58 15.39
C PRO A 6 -3.67 -72.34 14.61
N PRO A 7 -4.89 -71.85 14.93
CA PRO A 7 -5.56 -70.71 14.29
C PRO A 7 -5.29 -69.36 15.00
N CYS A 8 -5.79 -68.27 14.40
CA CYS A 8 -5.78 -66.85 14.83
C CYS A 8 -4.42 -66.16 14.59
N PHE A 9 -4.34 -64.93 14.06
CA PHE A 9 -4.89 -63.70 14.63
C PHE A 9 -5.28 -62.67 13.56
N LEU A 10 -6.47 -62.10 13.72
CA LEU A 10 -6.78 -60.75 13.24
C LEU A 10 -5.86 -59.78 13.97
N VAL A 11 -5.04 -59.01 13.24
CA VAL A 11 -4.44 -57.80 13.80
C VAL A 11 -5.11 -56.62 13.10
N GLN A 12 -6.11 -56.08 13.80
CA GLN A 12 -6.65 -54.75 13.55
C GLN A 12 -5.49 -53.76 13.73
N ASN A 13 -4.99 -53.18 12.64
CA ASN A 13 -4.06 -52.07 12.75
C ASN A 13 -4.88 -50.79 12.96
N SER A 14 -5.10 -50.46 14.23
CA SER A 14 -5.56 -49.16 14.69
C SER A 14 -4.53 -48.11 14.31
N THR A 15 -4.74 -47.45 13.17
CA THR A 15 -4.03 -46.22 12.85
C THR A 15 -4.51 -45.13 13.83
N PRO A 16 -3.60 -44.42 14.52
CA PRO A 16 -3.97 -43.34 15.41
C PRO A 16 -4.65 -42.20 14.61
N PRO A 17 -5.65 -41.50 15.17
CA PRO A 17 -6.27 -40.38 14.51
C PRO A 17 -5.24 -39.27 14.31
N ILE A 18 -5.02 -38.88 13.06
CA ILE A 18 -4.25 -37.68 12.71
C ILE A 18 -4.91 -36.49 13.43
N PRO A 19 -4.18 -35.66 14.16
CA PRO A 19 -4.76 -34.43 14.70
C PRO A 19 -5.19 -33.55 13.53
N VAL A 20 -6.50 -33.33 13.40
CA VAL A 20 -7.08 -32.34 12.48
C VAL A 20 -6.58 -30.98 12.95
N ASN A 21 -5.57 -30.46 12.27
CA ASN A 21 -5.14 -29.08 12.47
C ASN A 21 -6.34 -28.18 12.11
N PRO A 22 -6.75 -27.22 12.96
CA PRO A 22 -7.83 -26.32 12.60
C PRO A 22 -7.42 -25.54 11.36
N VAL A 23 -8.25 -25.61 10.31
CA VAL A 23 -8.14 -24.76 9.14
C VAL A 23 -8.18 -23.33 9.65
N ILE A 24 -7.02 -22.67 9.68
CA ILE A 24 -6.93 -21.25 9.93
C ILE A 24 -7.68 -20.62 8.77
N SER A 25 -8.85 -20.06 9.05
CA SER A 25 -9.55 -19.16 8.15
C SER A 25 -8.66 -17.93 7.99
N GLU A 26 -7.68 -18.00 7.10
CA GLU A 26 -6.92 -16.84 6.66
C GLU A 26 -7.91 -15.92 5.97
N CYS A 27 -8.34 -14.86 6.68
CA CYS A 27 -8.97 -13.72 6.01
C CYS A 27 -7.96 -13.23 4.96
N PRO A 28 -8.23 -13.34 3.66
CA PRO A 28 -7.27 -12.92 2.67
C PRO A 28 -7.13 -11.39 2.76
N CYS A 29 -5.95 -10.94 3.16
CA CYS A 29 -5.55 -9.55 3.00
C CYS A 29 -5.33 -9.33 1.51
N GLU A 30 -6.17 -8.49 0.89
CA GLU A 30 -6.06 -8.16 -0.53
C GLU A 30 -5.23 -6.88 -0.66
N LEU A 31 -4.23 -6.87 -1.55
CA LEU A 31 -3.46 -5.67 -1.88
C LEU A 31 -4.23 -4.88 -2.93
N THR A 32 -4.57 -3.63 -2.62
CA THR A 32 -5.22 -2.72 -3.56
C THR A 32 -4.29 -1.56 -3.87
N CYS A 33 -4.12 -1.25 -5.15
CA CYS A 33 -3.38 -0.08 -5.63
C CYS A 33 -4.33 0.87 -6.36
N THR A 34 -4.27 2.16 -6.05
CA THR A 34 -5.08 3.19 -6.69
C THR A 34 -4.23 4.38 -7.09
N ASP A 35 -4.50 4.92 -8.28
CA ASP A 35 -3.83 6.10 -8.78
C ASP A 35 -4.63 7.38 -8.46
N VAL A 36 -3.93 8.39 -7.96
CA VAL A 36 -4.47 9.74 -7.78
C VAL A 36 -3.59 10.72 -8.54
N CYS A 37 -4.13 11.27 -9.63
CA CYS A 37 -3.42 12.23 -10.47
C CYS A 37 -4.09 13.60 -10.46
N GLY A 38 -3.30 14.65 -10.71
CA GLY A 38 -3.81 16.02 -10.78
C GLY A 38 -2.79 17.01 -11.35
N ASN A 39 -3.24 18.25 -11.47
CA ASN A 39 -2.41 19.36 -11.95
C ASN A 39 -1.87 20.17 -10.76
N ILE A 40 -0.68 20.72 -10.94
CA ILE A 40 -0.03 21.63 -9.99
C ILE A 40 -0.05 23.02 -10.62
N LEU A 41 -0.57 24.00 -9.89
CA LEU A 41 -0.45 25.42 -10.21
C LEU A 41 -0.11 26.16 -8.92
N LEU A 42 1.15 26.56 -8.79
CA LEU A 42 1.64 27.40 -7.69
C LEU A 42 1.99 28.78 -8.23
N ASN A 43 1.68 29.81 -7.46
CA ASN A 43 1.97 31.20 -7.80
C ASN A 43 2.18 32.04 -6.53
N ASN A 44 2.25 33.36 -6.69
CA ASN A 44 2.44 34.27 -5.55
C ASN A 44 1.29 34.29 -4.52
N GLN A 45 0.12 33.74 -4.86
CA GLN A 45 -1.03 33.62 -3.95
C GLN A 45 -1.13 32.21 -3.33
N ILE A 46 -0.78 31.17 -4.09
CA ILE A 46 -0.81 29.77 -3.67
C ILE A 46 0.60 29.22 -3.79
N SER A 47 1.36 29.25 -2.69
CA SER A 47 2.74 28.75 -2.67
C SER A 47 2.85 27.27 -2.32
N GLU A 48 1.76 26.65 -1.84
CA GLU A 48 1.73 25.27 -1.34
C GLU A 48 0.41 24.58 -1.67
N LEU A 49 0.49 23.29 -2.01
CA LEU A 49 -0.64 22.39 -2.18
C LEU A 49 -0.40 21.08 -1.44
N LYS A 50 -1.42 20.62 -0.71
CA LYS A 50 -1.44 19.27 -0.13
C LYS A 50 -2.09 18.33 -1.13
N ILE A 51 -1.28 17.48 -1.75
CA ILE A 51 -1.74 16.56 -2.81
C ILE A 51 -2.10 15.17 -2.26
N TRP A 52 -1.70 14.86 -1.03
CA TRP A 52 -2.06 13.61 -0.37
C TRP A 52 -2.23 13.77 1.13
N LYS A 53 -3.18 13.01 1.68
CA LYS A 53 -3.32 12.73 3.10
C LYS A 53 -3.81 11.30 3.26
N LYS A 54 -3.16 10.53 4.13
CA LYS A 54 -3.55 9.14 4.40
C LYS A 54 -5.00 9.04 4.86
N THR A 55 -5.75 8.12 4.27
CA THR A 55 -7.17 7.86 4.55
C THR A 55 -7.44 6.47 5.13
N PHE A 56 -6.46 5.57 5.09
CA PHE A 56 -6.56 4.19 5.57
C PHE A 56 -5.68 3.97 6.81
N CYS A 57 -6.06 3.02 7.67
CA CYS A 57 -5.32 2.70 8.88
C CYS A 57 -4.17 1.70 8.66
N SER A 58 -4.21 0.94 7.56
CA SER A 58 -3.21 -0.06 7.22
C SER A 58 -1.87 0.57 6.84
N LYS A 59 -0.82 -0.26 6.86
CA LYS A 59 0.42 0.09 6.19
C LYS A 59 0.22 0.12 4.68
N GLY A 60 0.99 0.97 4.01
CA GLY A 60 0.92 1.11 2.57
C GLY A 60 2.14 1.81 2.00
N THR A 61 2.31 1.68 0.69
CA THR A 61 3.41 2.25 -0.06
C THR A 61 2.85 3.27 -1.05
N ILE A 62 3.54 4.39 -1.23
CA ILE A 62 3.16 5.41 -2.20
C ILE A 62 4.32 5.70 -3.14
N THR A 63 4.08 5.58 -4.44
CA THR A 63 4.98 6.09 -5.47
C THR A 63 4.52 7.48 -5.90
N ILE A 64 5.32 8.49 -5.56
CA ILE A 64 5.07 9.89 -5.89
C ILE A 64 5.77 10.20 -7.20
N THR A 65 5.04 10.55 -8.25
CA THR A 65 5.61 11.02 -9.51
C THR A 65 5.17 12.45 -9.78
N ILE A 66 6.15 13.35 -9.95
CA ILE A 66 5.91 14.78 -10.18
C ILE A 66 6.61 15.20 -11.47
N PHE A 67 5.88 15.86 -12.35
CA PHE A 67 6.43 16.55 -13.50
C PHE A 67 6.35 18.05 -13.27
N ASN A 68 7.48 18.74 -13.46
CA ASN A 68 7.53 20.19 -13.47
C ASN A 68 7.64 20.69 -14.91
N SER A 69 6.70 21.52 -15.35
CA SER A 69 6.68 22.03 -16.71
C SER A 69 7.91 22.89 -17.02
N SER A 70 8.34 22.90 -18.29
CA SER A 70 9.46 23.70 -18.76
C SER A 70 9.20 25.21 -18.69
N ILE A 71 7.92 25.63 -18.66
CA ILE A 71 7.53 27.03 -18.47
C ILE A 71 7.60 27.50 -17.02
N SER A 72 7.79 26.58 -16.06
CA SER A 72 7.86 26.93 -14.65
C SER A 72 9.10 27.76 -14.36
N THR A 73 8.92 28.83 -13.61
CA THR A 73 10.01 29.73 -13.24
C THR A 73 10.91 29.17 -12.15
N ASN A 74 10.44 28.16 -11.41
CA ASN A 74 11.12 27.59 -10.25
C ASN A 74 10.95 26.06 -10.18
N PRO A 75 11.86 25.36 -9.46
CA PRO A 75 11.65 23.96 -9.09
C PRO A 75 10.40 23.77 -8.22
N ILE A 76 9.78 22.59 -8.31
CA ILE A 76 8.78 22.14 -7.34
C ILE A 76 9.52 21.49 -6.18
N LYS A 77 9.30 21.98 -4.95
CA LYS A 77 9.69 21.27 -3.74
C LYS A 77 8.61 20.27 -3.40
N VAL A 78 8.99 19.02 -3.20
CA VAL A 78 8.11 17.96 -2.71
C VAL A 78 8.53 17.62 -1.29
N LEU A 79 7.57 17.54 -0.38
CA LEU A 79 7.76 17.10 1.00
C LEU A 79 6.77 15.99 1.30
N ALA A 80 7.30 14.78 1.52
CA ALA A 80 6.54 13.66 2.05
C ALA A 80 6.88 13.46 3.53
N ILE A 81 5.85 13.23 4.34
CA ILE A 81 5.95 13.04 5.79
C ILE A 81 5.42 11.65 6.10
N GLU A 82 6.25 10.82 6.70
CA GLU A 82 5.89 9.49 7.20
C GLU A 82 5.06 9.56 8.50
N GLU A 83 4.41 8.47 8.88
CA GLU A 83 3.68 8.37 10.16
C GLU A 83 4.58 8.57 11.40
N ASN A 84 5.86 8.21 11.32
CA ASN A 84 6.88 8.45 12.36
C ASN A 84 7.41 9.91 12.37
N ASN A 85 6.89 10.78 11.49
CA ASN A 85 7.35 12.14 11.21
C ASN A 85 8.75 12.26 10.57
N GLU A 86 9.27 11.19 9.97
CA GLU A 86 10.41 11.27 9.06
C GLU A 86 10.04 12.10 7.81
N LEU A 87 10.97 12.94 7.38
CA LEU A 87 10.76 13.89 6.28
C LEU A 87 11.58 13.45 5.07
N HIS A 88 10.89 13.30 3.95
CA HIS A 88 11.50 13.06 2.65
C HIS A 88 11.23 14.26 1.76
N ASP A 89 12.28 15.03 1.47
CA ASP A 89 12.18 16.11 0.50
C ASP A 89 13.05 15.87 -0.74
N PHE A 90 12.58 16.44 -1.85
CA PHE A 90 13.31 16.51 -3.10
C PHE A 90 12.78 17.66 -3.96
N PHE A 91 13.58 18.08 -4.93
CA PHE A 91 13.24 19.16 -5.85
C PHE A 91 13.13 18.62 -7.26
N VAL A 92 12.07 19.03 -7.97
CA VAL A 92 11.85 18.70 -9.38
C VAL A 92 12.18 19.93 -10.23
N PRO A 93 13.31 19.94 -10.95
CA PRO A 93 13.67 21.07 -11.81
C PRO A 93 12.66 21.26 -12.94
N SER A 94 12.53 22.49 -13.46
CA SER A 94 11.67 22.78 -14.60
C SER A 94 12.03 21.89 -15.80
N GLY A 95 11.01 21.40 -16.51
CA GLY A 95 11.14 20.49 -17.65
C GLY A 95 11.49 19.04 -17.30
N ASN A 96 11.50 18.65 -16.01
CA ASN A 96 11.87 17.31 -15.58
C ASN A 96 10.74 16.61 -14.83
N THR A 97 10.82 15.28 -14.83
CA THR A 97 9.99 14.39 -14.00
C THR A 97 10.88 13.69 -12.99
N LEU A 98 10.43 13.62 -11.73
CA LEU A 98 11.06 12.77 -10.72
C LEU A 98 10.01 11.88 -10.07
N SER A 99 10.45 10.69 -9.67
CA SER A 99 9.63 9.72 -8.97
C SER A 99 10.34 9.21 -7.72
N ARG A 100 9.61 8.99 -6.65
CA ARG A 100 10.11 8.38 -5.42
C ARG A 100 9.03 7.55 -4.76
N THR A 101 9.39 6.33 -4.39
CA THR A 101 8.54 5.41 -3.62
C THR A 101 8.92 5.47 -2.15
N ILE A 102 7.93 5.64 -1.27
CA ILE A 102 8.13 5.75 0.18
C ILE A 102 7.02 4.97 0.88
N ASP A 103 7.38 4.27 1.95
CA ASP A 103 6.46 3.49 2.76
C ASP A 103 5.81 4.36 3.86
N ASP A 104 4.60 3.99 4.26
CA ASP A 104 3.87 4.56 5.40
C ASP A 104 3.77 6.10 5.40
N ILE A 105 3.59 6.71 4.22
CA ILE A 105 3.39 8.16 4.07
C ILE A 105 2.05 8.60 4.67
N LYS A 106 2.11 9.61 5.54
CA LYS A 106 0.97 10.31 6.13
C LYS A 106 0.47 11.46 5.27
N THR A 107 1.36 12.24 4.67
CA THR A 107 1.01 13.45 3.91
C THR A 107 2.06 13.75 2.84
N VAL A 108 1.62 14.24 1.68
CA VAL A 108 2.50 14.78 0.63
C VAL A 108 2.09 16.20 0.30
N ILE A 109 3.08 17.09 0.28
CA ILE A 109 2.94 18.52 0.04
C ILE A 109 3.86 18.89 -1.12
N VAL A 110 3.37 19.73 -2.02
CA VAL A 110 4.17 20.36 -3.07
C VAL A 110 4.17 21.87 -2.86
N SER A 111 5.31 22.51 -2.97
CA SER A 111 5.46 23.94 -2.74
C SER A 111 6.51 24.59 -3.66
N SER A 112 6.47 25.91 -3.71
CA SER A 112 7.48 26.73 -4.38
C SER A 112 7.97 27.82 -3.43
N ASN A 113 9.29 27.94 -3.30
CA ASN A 113 9.93 28.85 -2.34
C ASN A 113 10.19 30.25 -2.92
N CYS A 114 9.92 30.45 -4.21
CA CYS A 114 10.31 31.65 -4.93
C CYS A 114 9.09 32.28 -5.62
N LYS A 115 9.13 33.61 -5.80
CA LYS A 115 8.11 34.31 -6.58
C LYS A 115 8.10 33.78 -8.02
N GLY A 116 6.92 33.73 -8.62
CA GLY A 116 6.75 33.29 -10.01
C GLY A 116 5.57 32.36 -10.17
N ILE A 117 5.63 31.54 -11.22
CA ILE A 117 4.58 30.59 -11.57
C ILE A 117 5.25 29.22 -11.76
N VAL A 118 4.70 28.21 -11.09
CA VAL A 118 5.11 26.82 -11.24
C VAL A 118 3.90 26.02 -11.67
N GLN A 119 4.04 25.34 -12.81
CA GLN A 119 3.02 24.49 -13.39
C GLN A 119 3.55 23.08 -13.55
N GLY A 120 2.70 22.08 -13.35
CA GLY A 120 3.12 20.69 -13.43
C GLY A 120 1.96 19.74 -13.27
N THR A 121 2.31 18.46 -13.12
CA THR A 121 1.35 17.41 -12.80
C THR A 121 1.92 16.52 -11.71
N PHE A 122 1.03 15.85 -11.00
CA PHE A 122 1.38 14.77 -10.08
C PHE A 122 0.57 13.52 -10.39
N CYS A 123 1.14 12.37 -10.10
CA CYS A 123 0.44 11.09 -9.97
C CYS A 123 1.00 10.35 -8.76
N LEU A 124 0.09 9.83 -7.94
CA LEU A 124 0.38 9.04 -6.75
C LEU A 124 -0.19 7.65 -6.96
N GLU A 125 0.65 6.65 -7.04
CA GLU A 125 0.22 5.26 -6.97
C GLU A 125 0.25 4.85 -5.49
N VAL A 126 -0.92 4.53 -4.94
CA VAL A 126 -1.10 4.24 -3.51
C VAL A 126 -1.51 2.79 -3.34
N CYS A 127 -0.63 1.98 -2.77
CA CYS A 127 -0.87 0.56 -2.53
C CYS A 127 -1.02 0.28 -1.05
N HIS A 128 -2.10 -0.39 -0.64
CA HIS A 128 -2.31 -0.79 0.75
C HIS A 128 -3.13 -2.09 0.86
N PHE A 129 -2.98 -2.79 1.98
CA PHE A 129 -3.77 -3.99 2.26
C PHE A 129 -5.16 -3.61 2.78
N ILE A 130 -6.20 -4.20 2.20
CA ILE A 130 -7.57 -4.16 2.72
C ILE A 130 -7.92 -5.47 3.40
N GLN A 131 -8.63 -5.39 4.52
CA GLN A 131 -9.23 -6.56 5.15
C GLN A 131 -10.63 -6.77 4.58
N ASN A 132 -10.82 -7.85 3.84
CA ASN A 132 -12.14 -8.27 3.40
C ASN A 132 -12.93 -8.75 4.62
N LYS A 133 -13.83 -7.91 5.15
CA LYS A 133 -14.84 -8.37 6.12
C LYS A 133 -15.81 -9.26 5.36
N GLN A 134 -15.75 -10.58 5.60
CA GLN A 134 -16.84 -11.47 5.21
C GLN A 134 -18.11 -11.04 5.96
N GLU A 135 -19.05 -10.42 5.25
CA GLU A 135 -20.43 -10.27 5.74
C GLU A 135 -21.06 -11.67 5.82
N ASN A 136 -20.92 -12.31 6.98
CA ASN A 136 -21.75 -13.46 7.32
C ASN A 136 -23.20 -12.98 7.48
N LYS A 137 -23.93 -12.88 6.36
CA LYS A 137 -25.40 -12.84 6.38
C LYS A 137 -25.91 -14.19 6.87
N LYS A 138 -26.00 -14.35 8.19
CA LYS A 138 -26.84 -15.37 8.81
C LYS A 138 -28.29 -15.07 8.40
N HIS A 139 -28.79 -15.77 7.36
CA HIS A 139 -30.22 -15.93 7.16
C HIS A 139 -30.75 -16.79 8.31
N ASN A 140 -31.30 -16.13 9.33
CA ASN A 140 -32.33 -16.73 10.17
C ASN A 140 -33.66 -16.23 9.62
N TYR A 141 -34.50 -17.14 9.13
CA TYR A 141 -35.90 -17.40 9.52
C TYR A 141 -36.50 -18.43 8.59
#